data_AF-A0A2X4U3H8-F1
#
_entry.id   AF-A0A2X4U3H8-F1
#
_cell.length_a   1.000
_cell.length_b   1.000
_cell.length_c   1.000
_cell.angle_alpha   90.00
_cell.angle_beta   90.00
_cell.angle_gamma   90.00
#
_symmetry.space_group_name_H-M   'P 1'
#
loop_
_entity.id
_entity.type
_entity.pdbx_description
1 polymer ?
#
loop_
_entity_poly.entity_id
_entity_poly.type
_entity_poly.pdbx_seq_one_letter_code
_entity_poly.pdbx_strand_id
1 'polypeptide(L)'
;MQQRYPRIRVDSNRIFIRDGALWTSAGISAGIDLALAMIEEDLGAEVAANVARQLVVYHRRPGGQSQYSLLLALNPSSDRIRSALSYAREHLHQPLRVTDLADAACLSERQFGRLFRAETGQTPAKVIEQLRVEAARVSIEESGEALEAIARAVGFSDPERMRRAFIRVFGLSPQAMRRLSRAG
;
A
#
# COMPACT_ATOMS: atom_id res chain seq x y z
N MET A 1 7.35 0.99 32.46
CA MET A 1 8.56 0.14 32.48
C MET A 1 9.81 0.94 32.87
N GLN A 2 10.12 2.06 32.23
CA GLN A 2 11.27 2.94 32.56
C GLN A 2 11.29 3.41 34.03
N GLN A 3 10.14 3.81 34.58
CA GLN A 3 10.03 4.23 35.99
C GLN A 3 10.25 3.09 37.00
N ARG A 4 10.05 1.84 36.58
CA ARG A 4 10.12 0.66 37.47
C ARG A 4 11.46 -0.08 37.34
N TYR A 5 12.18 0.12 36.24
CA TYR A 5 13.50 -0.45 35.95
C TYR A 5 14.43 0.59 35.31
N PRO A 6 15.01 1.50 36.11
CA PRO A 6 15.73 2.68 35.61
C PRO A 6 17.03 2.39 34.86
N ARG A 7 17.59 1.17 34.96
CA ARG A 7 18.78 0.74 34.20
C ARG A 7 18.45 0.19 32.82
N ILE A 8 17.17 -0.07 32.52
CA ILE A 8 16.74 -0.56 31.20
C ILE A 8 16.54 0.66 30.30
N ARG A 9 17.13 0.65 29.11
CA ARG A 9 16.83 1.63 28.05
C ARG A 9 15.57 1.19 27.33
N VAL A 10 14.45 1.85 27.61
CA VAL A 10 13.19 1.59 26.89
C VAL A 10 13.12 2.53 25.70
N ASP A 11 13.09 1.96 24.50
CA ASP A 11 12.79 2.69 23.27
C ASP A 11 11.34 2.41 22.87
N SER A 12 10.45 3.35 23.16
CA SER A 12 9.01 3.22 22.90
C SER A 12 8.62 3.44 21.45
N ASN A 13 9.55 3.84 20.58
CA ASN A 13 9.27 4.19 19.18
C ASN A 13 9.62 3.06 18.20
N ARG A 14 10.03 1.89 18.70
CA ARG A 14 10.40 0.74 17.87
C ARG A 14 9.54 -0.48 18.19
N ILE A 15 8.99 -1.09 17.14
CA ILE A 15 8.15 -2.29 17.21
C ILE A 15 8.96 -3.58 17.43
N PHE A 16 10.26 -3.56 17.09
CA PHE A 16 11.24 -4.58 17.44
C PHE A 16 12.58 -3.93 17.81
N ILE A 17 13.40 -4.63 18.59
CA ILE A 17 14.75 -4.19 18.96
C ILE A 17 15.71 -5.37 18.98
N ARG A 18 16.97 -5.11 18.61
CA ARG A 18 18.09 -6.04 18.68
C ARG A 18 19.10 -5.53 19.69
N ASP A 19 19.51 -6.41 20.59
CA ASP A 19 20.64 -6.21 21.50
C ASP A 19 21.59 -7.40 21.36
N GLY A 20 22.64 -7.23 20.54
CA GLY A 20 23.57 -8.28 20.18
C GLY A 20 22.87 -9.47 19.48
N ALA A 21 22.89 -10.63 20.13
CA ALA A 21 22.24 -11.86 19.65
C ALA A 21 20.76 -11.96 20.04
N LEU A 22 20.25 -11.04 20.88
CA LEU A 22 18.89 -11.09 21.37
C LEU A 22 17.98 -10.15 20.58
N TRP A 23 16.85 -10.68 20.12
CA TRP A 23 15.82 -9.92 19.44
C TRP A 23 14.51 -9.97 20.22
N THR A 24 13.83 -8.84 20.33
CA THR A 24 12.51 -8.76 20.98
C THR A 24 11.55 -7.91 20.16
N SER A 25 10.26 -8.21 20.24
CA SER A 25 9.21 -7.55 19.47
C SER A 25 7.95 -7.36 20.31
N ALA A 26 7.17 -6.31 20.00
CA ALA A 26 5.93 -6.01 20.68
C ALA A 26 4.73 -6.51 19.86
N GLY A 27 4.33 -7.78 20.04
CA GLY A 27 3.11 -8.36 19.46
C GLY A 27 3.31 -9.30 18.27
N ILE A 28 2.23 -9.97 17.84
CA ILE A 28 2.27 -11.06 16.84
C ILE A 28 2.79 -10.58 15.47
N SER A 29 2.43 -9.37 15.05
CA SER A 29 2.90 -8.81 13.78
C SER A 29 4.35 -8.31 13.82
N ALA A 30 4.80 -7.83 14.98
CA ALA A 30 6.18 -7.44 15.17
C ALA A 30 7.15 -8.63 15.10
N GLY A 31 6.67 -9.85 15.36
CA GLY A 31 7.40 -11.10 15.11
C GLY A 31 7.64 -11.37 13.62
N ILE A 32 6.75 -10.91 12.74
CA ILE A 32 6.90 -11.06 11.29
C ILE A 32 7.93 -10.06 10.76
N ASP A 33 7.86 -8.79 11.19
CA ASP A 33 8.85 -7.78 10.83
C ASP A 33 10.25 -8.16 11.32
N LEU A 34 10.34 -8.73 12.52
CA LEU A 34 11.56 -9.30 13.06
C LEU A 34 12.10 -10.44 12.18
N ALA A 35 11.25 -11.39 11.79
CA ALA A 35 11.66 -12.51 10.95
C ALA A 35 12.15 -12.03 9.57
N LEU A 36 11.50 -11.02 8.98
CA LEU A 36 11.94 -10.43 7.71
C LEU A 36 13.28 -9.70 7.85
N ALA A 37 13.50 -8.97 8.95
CA ALA A 37 14.77 -8.32 9.23
C ALA A 37 15.92 -9.32 9.43
N MET A 38 15.65 -10.46 10.09
CA MET A 38 16.63 -11.55 10.23
C MET A 38 16.97 -12.17 8.86
N ILE A 39 15.96 -12.42 8.01
CA ILE A 39 16.18 -12.93 6.64
C ILE A 39 16.99 -11.94 5.81
N GLU A 40 16.75 -10.65 5.94
CA GLU A 40 17.50 -9.61 5.22
C GLU A 40 18.97 -9.57 5.65
N GLU A 41 19.25 -9.70 6.95
CA GLU A 41 20.60 -9.75 7.47
C GLU A 41 21.36 -11.00 6.99
N ASP A 42 20.70 -12.16 6.98
CA ASP A 42 21.35 -13.43 6.67
C ASP A 42 21.46 -13.72 5.16
N LEU A 43 20.45 -13.31 4.38
CA LEU A 43 20.26 -13.71 2.98
C LEU A 43 20.12 -12.52 2.01
N GLY A 44 20.18 -11.30 2.52
CA GLY A 44 20.09 -10.08 1.74
C GLY A 44 18.66 -9.61 1.45
N ALA A 45 18.55 -8.34 1.10
CA ALA A 45 17.27 -7.64 0.93
C ALA A 45 16.36 -8.24 -0.15
N GLU A 46 16.93 -8.84 -1.20
CA GLU A 46 16.13 -9.43 -2.29
C GLU A 46 15.35 -10.68 -1.84
N VAL A 47 15.98 -11.53 -1.02
CA VAL A 47 15.37 -12.74 -0.47
C VAL A 47 14.32 -12.38 0.57
N ALA A 48 14.63 -11.45 1.48
CA ALA A 48 13.66 -10.93 2.45
C ALA A 48 12.42 -10.35 1.78
N ALA A 49 12.62 -9.58 0.71
CA ALA A 49 11.51 -9.02 -0.05
C ALA A 49 10.68 -10.12 -0.76
N ASN A 50 11.30 -11.19 -1.26
CA ASN A 50 10.59 -12.35 -1.82
C ASN A 50 9.74 -13.08 -0.76
N VAL A 51 10.28 -13.29 0.44
CA VAL A 51 9.56 -13.94 1.53
C VAL A 51 8.41 -13.06 2.04
N ALA A 52 8.63 -11.75 2.19
CA ALA A 52 7.57 -10.80 2.51
C ALA A 52 6.43 -10.84 1.49
N ARG A 53 6.76 -10.97 0.19
CA ARG A 53 5.79 -11.13 -0.90
C ARG A 53 4.98 -12.42 -0.78
N GLN A 54 5.61 -13.54 -0.41
CA GLN A 54 4.95 -14.85 -0.29
C GLN A 54 4.04 -14.95 0.93
N LEU A 55 4.36 -14.25 2.02
CA LEU A 55 3.61 -14.33 3.26
C LEU A 55 2.31 -13.50 3.26
N VAL A 56 2.02 -12.73 2.20
CA VAL A 56 0.84 -11.83 2.09
C VAL A 56 0.58 -11.09 3.41
N VAL A 57 1.65 -10.60 4.03
CA VAL A 57 1.55 -9.89 5.30
C VAL A 57 1.03 -8.51 4.96
N TYR A 58 -0.30 -8.40 4.94
CA TYR A 58 -1.01 -7.15 5.09
C TYR A 58 -0.61 -6.55 6.44
N HIS A 59 0.47 -5.77 6.49
CA HIS A 59 0.73 -4.88 7.61
C HIS A 59 0.78 -3.43 7.18
N ARG A 60 -0.36 -2.79 7.48
CA ARG A 60 -0.53 -1.40 7.86
C ARG A 60 0.78 -0.86 8.45
N ARG A 61 1.46 0.04 7.74
CA ARG A 61 2.40 0.98 8.37
C ARG A 61 1.70 2.33 8.53
N PRO A 62 1.90 3.03 9.66
CA PRO A 62 1.48 4.41 9.79
C PRO A 62 2.26 5.25 8.76
N GLY A 63 1.56 6.09 8.01
CA GLY A 63 2.15 7.08 7.09
C GLY A 63 2.77 6.51 5.82
N GLY A 64 1.97 6.39 4.75
CA GLY A 64 2.47 6.49 3.37
C GLY A 64 2.87 5.21 2.61
N GLN A 65 2.75 4.00 3.17
CA GLN A 65 3.18 2.77 2.48
C GLN A 65 2.08 1.98 1.75
N SER A 66 0.81 2.32 1.89
CA SER A 66 -0.29 1.58 1.24
C SER A 66 -0.22 1.61 -0.29
N GLN A 67 0.32 2.67 -0.88
CA GLN A 67 0.42 2.81 -2.35
C GLN A 67 1.58 1.99 -2.93
N TYR A 68 2.54 1.58 -2.11
CA TYR A 68 3.64 0.71 -2.54
C TYR A 68 3.19 -0.74 -2.65
N SER A 69 2.25 -1.20 -1.81
CA SER A 69 1.84 -2.62 -1.76
C SER A 69 1.20 -3.10 -3.06
N LEU A 70 0.35 -2.30 -3.70
CA LEU A 70 -0.26 -2.72 -4.96
C LEU A 70 0.74 -2.76 -6.11
N LEU A 71 1.64 -1.79 -6.20
CA LEU A 71 2.68 -1.77 -7.24
C LEU A 71 3.67 -2.95 -7.09
N LEU A 72 4.02 -3.29 -5.85
CA LEU A 72 4.79 -4.49 -5.52
C LEU A 72 4.02 -5.78 -5.87
N ALA A 73 2.70 -5.81 -5.65
CA ALA A 73 1.86 -6.97 -5.97
C ALA A 73 1.66 -7.18 -7.48
N LEU A 74 1.55 -6.10 -8.26
CA LEU A 74 1.37 -6.16 -9.72
C LEU A 74 2.66 -6.59 -10.43
N ASN A 75 3.82 -6.30 -9.83
CA ASN A 75 5.16 -6.71 -10.27
C ASN A 75 5.35 -6.74 -11.80
N PRO A 76 5.14 -5.60 -12.50
CA PRO A 76 5.27 -5.55 -13.95
C PRO A 76 6.71 -5.90 -14.36
N SER A 77 6.82 -6.71 -15.40
CA SER A 77 8.12 -7.18 -15.91
C SER A 77 8.78 -6.13 -16.79
N SER A 78 8.02 -5.24 -17.43
CA SER A 78 8.57 -4.19 -18.29
C SER A 78 8.61 -2.81 -17.64
N ASP A 79 9.65 -2.06 -17.98
CA ASP A 79 9.78 -0.65 -17.57
C ASP A 79 8.66 0.23 -18.14
N ARG A 80 8.06 -0.15 -19.28
CA ARG A 80 6.95 0.59 -19.87
C ARG A 80 5.70 0.55 -18.99
N ILE A 81 5.33 -0.64 -18.50
CA ILE A 81 4.19 -0.77 -17.59
C ILE A 81 4.50 -0.15 -16.22
N ARG A 82 5.75 -0.26 -15.76
CA ARG A 82 6.22 0.43 -14.54
C ARG A 82 6.05 1.95 -14.65
N SER A 83 6.45 2.55 -15.77
CA SER A 83 6.28 3.99 -16.03
C SER A 83 4.82 4.41 -16.06
N ALA A 84 3.95 3.64 -16.72
CA ALA A 84 2.51 3.92 -16.73
C ALA A 84 1.89 3.87 -15.33
N LEU A 85 2.28 2.91 -14.49
CA LEU A 85 1.81 2.81 -13.11
C LEU A 85 2.32 3.94 -12.23
N SER A 86 3.58 4.35 -12.38
CA SER A 86 4.13 5.53 -11.71
C SER A 86 3.38 6.81 -12.10
N TYR A 87 3.14 7.00 -13.40
CA TYR A 87 2.35 8.11 -13.91
C TYR A 87 0.93 8.12 -13.33
N ALA A 88 0.26 6.95 -13.33
CA ALA A 88 -1.08 6.83 -12.77
C ALA A 88 -1.11 7.27 -11.29
N ARG A 89 -0.12 6.85 -10.49
CA ARG A 89 -0.02 7.18 -9.07
C ARG A 89 0.09 8.69 -8.82
N GLU A 90 0.91 9.37 -9.61
CA GLU A 90 1.12 10.83 -9.48
C GLU A 90 -0.11 11.65 -9.88
N HIS A 91 -0.99 11.07 -10.72
CA HIS A 91 -2.11 11.77 -11.33
C HIS A 91 -3.49 11.23 -10.89
N LEU A 92 -3.58 10.43 -9.82
CA LEU A 92 -4.83 9.80 -9.38
C LEU A 92 -5.98 10.78 -9.14
N HIS A 93 -5.65 12.00 -8.70
CA HIS A 93 -6.58 13.10 -8.44
C HIS A 93 -7.27 13.65 -9.70
N GLN A 94 -6.74 13.34 -10.89
CA GLN A 94 -7.24 13.81 -12.17
C GLN A 94 -8.06 12.71 -12.86
N PRO A 95 -8.92 13.06 -13.84
CA PRO A 95 -9.54 12.10 -14.74
C PRO A 95 -8.48 11.37 -15.60
N LEU A 96 -8.02 10.21 -15.13
CA LEU A 96 -7.08 9.36 -15.88
C LEU A 96 -7.80 8.48 -16.90
N ARG A 97 -7.48 8.67 -18.17
CA ARG A 97 -7.91 7.82 -19.29
C ARG A 97 -6.84 6.79 -19.61
N VAL A 98 -7.26 5.72 -20.29
CA VAL A 98 -6.34 4.66 -20.77
C VAL A 98 -5.34 5.22 -21.77
N THR A 99 -5.73 6.22 -22.57
CA THR A 99 -4.85 6.98 -23.47
C THR A 99 -3.66 7.58 -22.73
N ASP A 100 -3.92 8.24 -21.60
CA ASP A 100 -2.88 8.96 -20.85
C ASP A 100 -1.81 7.99 -20.32
N LEU A 101 -2.23 6.78 -19.91
CA LEU A 101 -1.32 5.72 -19.48
C LEU A 101 -0.56 5.07 -20.65
N ALA A 102 -1.22 4.94 -21.80
CA ALA A 102 -0.60 4.39 -23.00
C ALA A 102 0.49 5.34 -23.53
N ASP A 103 0.22 6.65 -23.50
CA ASP A 103 1.17 7.70 -23.84
C ASP A 103 2.38 7.71 -22.89
N ALA A 104 2.13 7.60 -21.58
CA ALA A 104 3.20 7.47 -20.57
C ALA A 104 4.06 6.20 -20.76
N ALA A 105 3.51 5.15 -21.38
CA ALA A 105 4.22 3.92 -21.73
C ALA A 105 4.88 3.94 -23.12
N CYS A 106 4.71 5.03 -23.89
CA CYS A 106 5.07 5.12 -25.30
C CYS A 106 4.49 3.96 -26.14
N LEU A 107 3.20 3.66 -25.96
CA LEU A 107 2.47 2.59 -26.62
C LEU A 107 1.14 3.09 -27.18
N SER A 108 0.68 2.49 -28.28
CA SER A 108 -0.73 2.67 -28.67
C SER A 108 -1.66 2.04 -27.62
N GLU A 109 -2.90 2.55 -27.49
CA GLU A 109 -3.90 2.01 -26.55
C GLU A 109 -4.09 0.48 -26.67
N ARG A 110 -4.11 -0.03 -27.91
CA ARG A 110 -4.26 -1.47 -28.17
C ARG A 110 -3.08 -2.27 -27.64
N GLN A 111 -1.85 -1.79 -27.87
CA GLN A 111 -0.65 -2.46 -27.37
C GLN A 111 -0.58 -2.37 -25.84
N PHE A 112 -0.88 -1.20 -25.29
CA PHE A 112 -0.89 -0.95 -23.87
C PHE A 112 -1.87 -1.88 -23.15
N GLY A 113 -3.15 -1.91 -23.57
CA GLY A 113 -4.16 -2.75 -22.92
C GLY A 113 -3.79 -4.24 -22.93
N ARG A 114 -3.22 -4.73 -24.04
CA ARG A 114 -2.76 -6.12 -24.15
C ARG A 114 -1.55 -6.40 -23.24
N LEU A 115 -0.52 -5.56 -23.28
CA LEU A 115 0.70 -5.73 -22.50
C LEU A 115 0.40 -5.59 -21.00
N PHE A 116 -0.36 -4.56 -20.62
CA PHE A 116 -0.74 -4.31 -19.24
C PHE A 116 -1.48 -5.50 -18.64
N ARG A 117 -2.46 -6.07 -19.35
CA ARG A 117 -3.18 -7.26 -18.88
C ARG A 117 -2.30 -8.50 -18.82
N ALA A 118 -1.39 -8.67 -19.78
CA ALA A 118 -0.46 -9.78 -19.79
C ALA A 118 0.50 -9.75 -18.58
N GLU A 119 0.98 -8.56 -18.19
CA GLU A 119 1.91 -8.41 -17.07
C GLU A 119 1.23 -8.34 -15.71
N THR A 120 0.10 -7.65 -15.60
CA THR A 120 -0.56 -7.38 -14.30
C THR A 120 -1.73 -8.31 -13.99
N GLY A 121 -2.18 -9.10 -14.98
CA GLY A 121 -3.39 -9.92 -14.89
C GLY A 121 -4.71 -9.15 -14.86
N GLN A 122 -4.66 -7.81 -14.88
CA GLN A 122 -5.84 -6.94 -14.68
C GLN A 122 -5.96 -5.88 -15.79
N THR A 123 -7.12 -5.26 -15.90
CA THR A 123 -7.29 -4.12 -16.82
C THR A 123 -6.75 -2.84 -16.19
N PRO A 124 -6.26 -1.88 -16.99
CA PRO A 124 -5.78 -0.59 -16.48
C PRO A 124 -6.81 0.10 -15.59
N ALA A 125 -8.08 0.15 -16.01
CA ALA A 125 -9.16 0.77 -15.25
C ALA A 125 -9.36 0.15 -13.85
N LYS A 126 -9.21 -1.18 -13.72
CA LYS A 126 -9.34 -1.87 -12.43
C LYS A 126 -8.18 -1.53 -11.49
N VAL A 127 -6.96 -1.47 -12.03
CA VAL A 127 -5.77 -1.10 -11.25
C VAL A 127 -5.85 0.36 -10.80
N ILE A 128 -6.29 1.29 -11.65
CA ILE A 128 -6.51 2.69 -11.27
C ILE A 128 -7.54 2.78 -10.14
N GLU A 129 -8.66 2.03 -10.24
CA GLU A 129 -9.67 2.00 -9.17
C GLU A 129 -9.08 1.51 -7.84
N GLN A 130 -8.23 0.48 -7.87
CA GLN A 130 -7.54 -0.02 -6.66
C GLN A 130 -6.56 1.00 -6.09
N LEU A 131 -5.74 1.65 -6.92
CA LEU A 131 -4.81 2.71 -6.50
C LEU A 131 -5.55 3.87 -5.84
N ARG A 132 -6.69 4.31 -6.40
CA ARG A 132 -7.52 5.37 -5.80
C ARG A 132 -8.12 4.95 -4.47
N VAL A 133 -8.56 3.70 -4.34
CA VAL A 133 -9.07 3.16 -3.07
C VAL A 133 -7.99 3.11 -1.99
N GLU A 134 -6.76 2.74 -2.36
CA GLU A 134 -5.62 2.77 -1.44
C GLU A 134 -5.25 4.19 -1.01
N ALA A 135 -5.26 5.16 -1.93
CA ALA A 135 -5.07 6.57 -1.60
C ALA A 135 -6.17 7.07 -0.66
N ALA A 136 -7.43 6.71 -0.93
CA ALA A 136 -8.56 7.08 -0.08
C ALA A 136 -8.41 6.52 1.34
N ARG A 137 -7.90 5.29 1.48
CA ARG A 137 -7.66 4.68 2.80
C ARG A 137 -6.70 5.52 3.64
N VAL A 138 -5.61 6.01 3.05
CA VAL A 138 -4.64 6.86 3.75
C VAL A 138 -5.34 8.11 4.29
N SER A 139 -6.07 8.83 3.43
CA SER A 139 -6.81 10.02 3.86
C SER A 139 -7.88 9.71 4.92
N ILE A 140 -8.54 8.55 4.85
CA ILE A 140 -9.56 8.16 5.83
C ILE A 140 -8.94 7.84 7.20
N GLU A 141 -7.76 7.21 7.21
CA GLU A 141 -7.04 6.85 8.42
C GLU A 141 -6.39 8.09 9.08
N GLU A 142 -5.86 9.01 8.27
CA GLU A 142 -5.09 10.18 8.74
C GLU A 142 -5.93 11.45 8.94
N SER A 143 -7.08 11.60 8.25
CA SER A 143 -7.87 12.83 8.24
C SER A 143 -9.31 12.66 8.75
N GLY A 144 -9.85 13.77 9.28
CA GLY A 144 -11.26 13.90 9.69
C GLY A 144 -12.19 14.36 8.56
N GLU A 145 -11.71 14.49 7.33
CA GLU A 145 -12.44 15.12 6.23
C GLU A 145 -13.71 14.36 5.84
N ALA A 146 -14.66 15.07 5.23
CA ALA A 146 -15.86 14.45 4.66
C ALA A 146 -15.50 13.44 3.58
N LEU A 147 -16.22 12.31 3.50
CA LEU A 147 -15.92 11.26 2.52
C LEU A 147 -16.10 11.76 1.08
N GLU A 148 -16.98 12.72 0.87
CA GLU A 148 -17.20 13.39 -0.41
C GLU A 148 -16.01 14.26 -0.84
N ALA A 149 -15.29 14.85 0.12
CA ALA A 149 -14.07 15.60 -0.15
C ALA A 149 -12.92 14.62 -0.51
N ILE A 150 -12.77 13.55 0.27
CA ILE A 150 -11.77 12.51 0.01
C ILE A 150 -11.99 11.87 -1.36
N ALA A 151 -13.24 11.52 -1.69
CA ALA A 151 -13.59 10.93 -2.99
C ALA A 151 -13.11 11.80 -4.15
N ARG A 152 -13.39 13.11 -4.10
CA ARG A 152 -12.94 14.06 -5.13
C ARG A 152 -11.41 14.20 -5.15
N ALA A 153 -10.78 14.29 -3.98
CA ALA A 153 -9.32 14.44 -3.86
C ALA A 153 -8.56 13.25 -4.48
N VAL A 154 -9.10 12.03 -4.37
CA VAL A 154 -8.50 10.82 -4.94
C VAL A 154 -9.03 10.47 -6.33
N GLY A 155 -9.80 11.37 -6.96
CA GLY A 155 -10.26 11.24 -8.35
C GLY A 155 -11.49 10.36 -8.59
N PHE A 156 -12.28 10.05 -7.57
CA PHE A 156 -13.63 9.52 -7.75
C PHE A 156 -14.62 10.65 -8.05
N SER A 157 -15.30 10.55 -9.19
CA SER A 157 -16.38 11.47 -9.57
C SER A 157 -17.64 11.31 -8.71
N ASP A 158 -17.81 10.12 -8.12
CA ASP A 158 -18.98 9.74 -7.33
C ASP A 158 -18.52 9.08 -6.00
N PRO A 159 -18.86 9.67 -4.83
CA PRO A 159 -18.56 9.07 -3.52
C PRO A 159 -19.12 7.67 -3.35
N GLU A 160 -20.27 7.35 -3.96
CA GLU A 160 -20.88 6.02 -3.85
C GLU A 160 -20.10 4.98 -4.65
N ARG A 161 -19.50 5.38 -5.78
CA ARG A 161 -18.53 4.55 -6.51
C ARG A 161 -17.28 4.28 -5.68
N MET A 162 -16.74 5.31 -5.00
CA MET A 162 -15.62 5.12 -4.07
C MET A 162 -16.00 4.11 -2.98
N ARG A 163 -17.18 4.27 -2.35
CA ARG A 163 -17.65 3.39 -1.27
C ARG A 163 -17.73 1.93 -1.71
N ARG A 164 -18.32 1.66 -2.88
CA ARG A 164 -18.44 0.30 -3.44
C ARG A 164 -17.07 -0.31 -3.77
N ALA A 165 -16.17 0.49 -4.34
CA ALA A 165 -14.80 0.04 -4.62
C ALA A 165 -14.05 -0.27 -3.32
N PHE A 166 -14.18 0.58 -2.30
CA PHE A 166 -13.55 0.41 -1.00
C PHE A 166 -13.98 -0.89 -0.31
N ILE A 167 -15.28 -1.19 -0.30
CA ILE A 167 -15.80 -2.45 0.26
C ILE A 167 -15.29 -3.66 -0.53
N ARG A 168 -15.18 -3.56 -1.86
CA ARG A 168 -14.67 -4.66 -2.69
C ARG A 168 -13.21 -4.97 -2.41
N VAL A 169 -12.40 -3.95 -2.10
CA VAL A 169 -10.96 -4.09 -1.86
C VAL A 169 -10.65 -4.46 -0.41
N PHE A 170 -11.34 -3.85 0.56
CA PHE A 170 -11.01 -3.99 1.99
C PHE A 170 -12.05 -4.76 2.82
N GLY A 171 -13.18 -5.16 2.24
CA GLY A 171 -14.24 -5.90 2.92
C GLY A 171 -15.06 -5.10 3.94
N LEU A 172 -14.79 -3.81 4.12
CA LEU A 172 -15.43 -2.95 5.11
C LEU A 172 -15.68 -1.54 4.55
N SER A 173 -16.59 -0.78 5.16
CA SER A 173 -16.94 0.55 4.66
C SER A 173 -15.90 1.60 5.05
N PRO A 174 -15.76 2.70 4.28
CA PRO A 174 -14.91 3.85 4.65
C PRO A 174 -15.14 4.35 6.08
N GLN A 175 -16.40 4.43 6.52
CA GLN A 175 -16.74 4.85 7.89
C GLN A 175 -16.29 3.84 8.95
N ALA A 176 -16.43 2.54 8.67
CA ALA A 176 -15.94 1.49 9.56
C ALA A 176 -14.41 1.56 9.71
N MET A 177 -13.69 1.80 8.59
CA MET A 177 -12.23 1.99 8.61
C MET A 177 -11.84 3.18 9.51
N ARG A 178 -12.52 4.33 9.35
CA ARG A 178 -12.28 5.53 10.16
C ARG A 178 -12.52 5.29 11.65
N ARG A 179 -13.54 4.51 11.99
CA ARG A 179 -13.81 4.17 13.40
C ARG A 179 -12.69 3.30 13.98
N LEU A 180 -12.19 2.34 13.20
CA LEU A 180 -11.08 1.47 13.61
C LEU A 180 -9.76 2.23 13.75
N SER A 181 -9.48 3.24 12.91
CA SER A 181 -8.24 4.03 13.00
C SER A 181 -8.21 4.96 14.21
N ARG A 182 -9.37 5.40 14.72
CA ARG A 182 -9.47 6.25 15.92
C ARG A 182 -9.47 5.48 17.25
N ALA A 183 -9.64 4.17 17.20
CA ALA A 183 -9.75 3.31 18.38
C ALA A 183 -8.43 2.64 18.78
N GLY A 184 -7.36 2.85 18.00
CA GLY A 184 -6.00 2.40 18.30
C GLY A 184 -5.04 3.57 18.33
#